data_AF-A0A6M0FYM4-F1
#
_entry.id   AF-A0A6M0FYM4-F1
#
_cell.length_a   1.000
_cell.length_b   1.000
_cell.length_c   1.000
_cell.angle_alpha   90.00
_cell.angle_beta   90.00
_cell.angle_gamma   90.00
#
_symmetry.space_group_name_H-M   'P 1'
#
loop_
_entity.id
_entity.type
_entity.pdbx_description
1 polymer ?
#
loop_
_entity_poly.entity_id
_entity_poly.type
_entity_poly.pdbx_seq_one_letter_code
_entity_poly.pdbx_strand_id
1 'polypeptide(L)'
;MKKLLFVCSQNRLRSPTAEAVFSAYEGLEVDSAGLDREAEIPLCSSAVEWADIIFVMEQSHRSKLSKRFRPWLKNKRVVCLDIPDNYEYMEPALVELLKKKVLPLLGTF
;
A
#
# COMPACT_ATOMS: atom_id res chain seq x y z
N MET A 1 0.34 12.86 12.32
CA MET A 1 0.58 11.44 11.99
C MET A 1 0.57 11.32 10.47
N LYS A 2 1.42 10.46 9.89
CA LYS A 2 1.55 10.28 8.44
C LYS A 2 0.71 9.11 7.97
N LYS A 3 -0.16 9.33 6.97
CA LYS A 3 -1.16 8.36 6.51
C LYS A 3 -0.66 7.55 5.33
N LEU A 4 -0.51 6.25 5.52
CA LEU A 4 0.01 5.32 4.51
C LEU A 4 -1.11 4.40 4.04
N LEU A 5 -1.25 4.25 2.73
CA LEU A 5 -2.18 3.30 2.12
C LEU A 5 -1.42 2.28 1.29
N PHE A 6 -1.57 1.00 1.64
CA PHE A 6 -0.97 -0.11 0.90
C PHE A 6 -1.99 -0.76 -0.02
N VAL A 7 -1.63 -0.92 -1.30
CA VAL A 7 -2.56 -1.40 -2.33
C VAL A 7 -1.96 -2.56 -3.11
N CYS A 8 -2.69 -3.68 -3.17
CA CYS A 8 -2.37 -4.81 -4.05
C CYS A 8 -3.61 -5.20 -4.89
N SER A 9 -3.64 -6.43 -5.44
CA SER A 9 -4.78 -6.92 -6.24
C SER A 9 -6.01 -7.20 -5.36
N GLN A 10 -5.94 -8.21 -4.49
CA GLN A 10 -7.09 -8.74 -3.74
C GLN A 10 -7.16 -8.31 -2.28
N ASN A 11 -6.14 -7.63 -1.75
CA ASN A 11 -6.04 -7.29 -0.32
C ASN A 11 -6.08 -8.51 0.61
N ARG A 12 -5.22 -9.50 0.34
CA ARG A 12 -5.12 -10.74 1.16
C ARG A 12 -3.75 -10.96 1.77
N LEU A 13 -2.70 -10.81 0.96
CA LEU A 13 -1.34 -11.20 1.34
C LEU A 13 -0.46 -9.96 1.55
N ARG A 14 -0.04 -9.33 0.45
CA ARG A 14 0.98 -8.27 0.46
C ARG A 14 0.54 -6.98 1.16
N SER A 15 -0.63 -6.43 0.81
CA SER A 15 -1.07 -5.16 1.40
C SER A 15 -1.54 -5.29 2.85
N PRO A 16 -2.25 -6.35 3.27
CA PRO A 16 -2.54 -6.57 4.69
C PRO A 16 -1.28 -6.82 5.53
N THR A 17 -0.28 -7.52 4.99
CA THR A 17 1.01 -7.70 5.70
C THR A 17 1.68 -6.35 5.95
N ALA A 18 1.67 -5.45 4.96
CA ALA A 18 2.23 -4.12 5.12
C ALA A 18 1.48 -3.31 6.19
N GLU A 19 0.15 -3.34 6.18
CA GLU A 19 -0.66 -2.70 7.22
C GLU A 19 -0.31 -3.23 8.61
N ALA A 20 -0.36 -4.54 8.82
CA ALA A 20 -0.05 -5.16 10.10
C ALA A 20 1.34 -4.79 10.62
N VAL A 21 2.33 -4.70 9.73
CA VAL A 21 3.71 -4.33 10.08
C VAL A 21 3.85 -2.86 10.43
N PHE A 22 3.29 -1.95 9.63
CA PHE A 22 3.50 -0.50 9.79
C PHE A 22 2.55 0.15 10.80
N SER A 23 1.39 -0.45 11.09
CA SER A 23 0.48 0.02 12.15
C SER A 23 1.10 -0.05 13.55
N ALA A 24 2.18 -0.81 13.73
CA ALA A 24 2.93 -0.89 14.98
C ALA A 24 3.88 0.30 15.22
N TYR A 25 4.11 1.16 14.22
CA TYR A 25 5.04 2.27 14.32
C TYR A 25 4.34 3.55 14.79
N GLU A 26 4.90 4.21 15.81
CA GLU A 26 4.37 5.47 16.30
C GLU A 26 4.40 6.56 15.22
N GLY A 27 3.39 7.42 15.24
CA GLY A 27 3.27 8.55 14.30
C GLY A 27 2.78 8.16 12.90
N LEU A 28 2.51 6.88 12.63
CA LEU A 28 1.89 6.40 11.40
C LEU A 28 0.41 6.06 11.62
N GLU A 29 -0.41 6.40 10.63
CA GLU A 29 -1.73 5.82 10.45
C GLU A 29 -1.68 5.00 9.16
N VAL A 30 -2.11 3.75 9.19
CA VAL A 30 -1.91 2.82 8.08
C VAL A 30 -3.21 2.09 7.76
N ASP A 31 -3.48 1.94 6.47
CA ASP A 31 -4.63 1.20 5.95
C ASP A 31 -4.20 0.40 4.70
N SER A 32 -4.99 -0.60 4.32
CA SER A 32 -4.77 -1.35 3.10
C SER A 32 -6.04 -1.63 2.30
N ALA A 33 -5.87 -1.77 0.99
CA ALA A 33 -6.97 -2.06 0.08
C ALA A 33 -6.50 -2.85 -1.15
N GLY A 34 -7.48 -3.31 -1.92
CA GLY A 34 -7.28 -4.08 -3.15
C GLY A 34 -7.88 -3.37 -4.35
N LEU A 35 -7.18 -3.41 -5.48
CA LEU A 35 -7.65 -2.80 -6.72
C LEU A 35 -8.72 -3.63 -7.41
N ASP A 36 -8.76 -4.95 -7.23
CA ASP A 36 -9.74 -5.77 -7.92
C ASP A 36 -11.14 -5.62 -7.27
N ARG A 37 -12.21 -5.83 -8.06
CA ARG A 37 -13.59 -5.63 -7.56
C ARG A 37 -13.97 -6.63 -6.47
N GLU A 38 -13.32 -7.79 -6.48
CA GLU A 38 -13.52 -8.91 -5.54
C GLU A 38 -12.45 -8.92 -4.44
N ALA A 39 -11.71 -7.81 -4.28
CA ALA A 39 -10.81 -7.66 -3.15
C ALA A 39 -11.59 -7.72 -1.82
N GLU A 40 -10.95 -8.21 -0.76
CA GLU A 40 -11.57 -8.27 0.56
C GLU A 40 -11.97 -6.88 1.06
N ILE A 41 -11.07 -5.92 0.91
CA ILE A 41 -11.36 -4.50 1.07
C ILE A 41 -11.10 -3.81 -0.28
N PRO A 42 -12.15 -3.58 -1.09
CA PRO A 42 -12.01 -2.88 -2.37
C PRO A 42 -11.59 -1.42 -2.15
N LEU A 43 -10.63 -0.97 -2.95
CA LEU A 43 -10.18 0.41 -2.91
C LEU A 43 -11.32 1.36 -3.28
N CYS A 44 -11.54 2.36 -2.44
CA CYS A 44 -12.51 3.43 -2.62
C CYS A 44 -11.81 4.81 -2.72
N SER A 45 -12.53 5.82 -3.20
CA SER A 45 -11.99 7.17 -3.38
C SER A 45 -11.60 7.82 -2.05
N SER A 46 -12.38 7.62 -0.99
CA SER A 46 -12.10 8.19 0.33
C SER A 46 -10.78 7.67 0.91
N ALA A 47 -10.42 6.40 0.70
CA ALA A 47 -9.11 5.87 1.10
C ALA A 47 -7.96 6.57 0.35
N VAL A 48 -8.12 6.80 -0.95
CA VAL A 48 -7.13 7.53 -1.78
C VAL A 48 -6.99 8.98 -1.33
N GLU A 49 -8.11 9.64 -1.02
CA GLU A 49 -8.12 11.02 -0.52
C GLU A 49 -7.51 11.15 0.87
N TRP A 50 -7.72 10.15 1.74
CA TRP A 50 -7.20 10.12 3.09
C TRP A 50 -5.68 9.96 3.14
N ALA A 51 -5.11 9.15 2.26
CA ALA A 51 -3.68 8.81 2.29
C ALA A 51 -2.75 9.97 1.94
N ASP A 52 -1.63 10.12 2.66
CA ASP A 52 -0.54 11.03 2.29
C ASP A 52 0.38 10.37 1.25
N ILE A 53 0.65 9.07 1.45
CA ILE A 53 1.48 8.24 0.58
C ILE A 53 0.74 6.94 0.27
N ILE A 54 0.70 6.58 -1.01
CA ILE A 54 0.08 5.35 -1.49
C ILE A 54 1.20 4.45 -2.02
N PHE A 55 1.32 3.27 -1.42
CA PHE A 55 2.24 2.24 -1.86
C PHE A 55 1.48 1.18 -2.67
N VAL A 56 2.00 0.87 -3.85
CA VAL A 56 1.50 -0.21 -4.69
C VAL A 56 2.56 -1.29 -4.84
N MET A 57 2.16 -2.55 -4.94
CA MET A 57 3.12 -3.66 -4.98
C MET A 57 3.82 -3.77 -6.34
N GLU A 58 3.10 -3.56 -7.44
CA GLU A 58 3.62 -3.73 -8.80
C GLU A 58 3.25 -2.55 -9.71
N GLN A 59 4.01 -2.36 -10.78
CA GLN A 59 3.76 -1.31 -11.78
C GLN A 59 2.39 -1.49 -12.47
N SER A 60 1.87 -2.71 -12.54
CA SER A 60 0.53 -3.03 -13.00
C SER A 60 -0.55 -2.42 -12.09
N HIS A 61 -0.37 -2.48 -10.77
CA HIS A 61 -1.24 -1.84 -9.78
C HIS A 61 -1.20 -0.32 -9.92
N ARG A 62 -0.02 0.28 -10.08
CA ARG A 62 0.11 1.73 -10.32
C ARG A 62 -0.70 2.19 -11.54
N SER A 63 -0.62 1.42 -12.63
CA SER A 63 -1.37 1.68 -13.86
C SER A 63 -2.88 1.54 -13.65
N LYS A 64 -3.34 0.49 -12.97
CA LYS A 64 -4.76 0.28 -12.61
C LYS A 64 -5.29 1.42 -11.72
N LEU A 65 -4.53 1.77 -10.68
CA LEU A 65 -4.84 2.87 -9.75
C LEU A 65 -4.97 4.19 -10.51
N SER A 66 -3.98 4.51 -11.35
CA SER A 66 -3.98 5.76 -12.13
C SER A 66 -5.11 5.87 -13.13
N LYS A 67 -5.55 4.74 -13.72
CA LYS A 67 -6.70 4.73 -14.65
C LYS A 67 -8.03 4.95 -13.92
N ARG A 68 -8.22 4.32 -12.75
CA ARG A 68 -9.49 4.33 -12.03
C ARG A 68 -9.68 5.51 -11.08
N PHE A 69 -8.60 5.96 -10.46
CA PHE A 69 -8.63 6.95 -9.38
C PHE A 69 -7.94 8.27 -9.75
N ARG A 70 -7.69 8.52 -11.05
CA ARG A 70 -6.99 9.72 -11.54
C ARG A 70 -7.41 11.04 -10.88
N PRO A 71 -8.73 11.34 -10.71
CA PRO A 71 -9.15 12.60 -10.09
C PRO A 71 -8.64 12.78 -8.65
N TRP A 72 -8.55 11.68 -7.90
CA TRP A 72 -8.19 11.65 -6.47
C TRP A 72 -6.69 11.58 -6.22
N LEU A 73 -5.90 11.22 -7.24
CA LEU A 73 -4.45 11.13 -7.14
C LEU A 73 -3.76 12.50 -7.31
N LYS A 74 -4.50 13.57 -7.60
CA LYS A 74 -3.91 14.90 -7.74
C LYS A 74 -3.21 15.28 -6.44
N ASN A 75 -1.92 15.58 -6.52
CA ASN A 75 -1.04 15.88 -5.38
C ASN A 75 -0.77 14.72 -4.41
N LYS A 76 -1.12 13.48 -4.77
CA LYS A 76 -0.79 12.29 -3.95
C LYS A 76 0.55 11.69 -4.37
N ARG A 77 1.34 11.27 -3.40
CA ARG A 77 2.60 10.55 -3.66
C ARG A 77 2.29 9.06 -3.83
N VAL A 78 2.45 8.54 -5.05
CA VAL A 78 2.29 7.11 -5.34
C VAL A 78 3.65 6.47 -5.58
N VAL A 79 3.98 5.42 -4.83
CA VAL A 79 5.25 4.70 -4.90
C VAL A 79 4.99 3.24 -5.25
N CYS A 80 5.66 2.72 -6.28
CA CYS A 80 5.70 1.29 -6.56
C CYS A 80 6.83 0.64 -5.77
N LEU A 81 6.52 -0.42 -5.03
CA LEU A 81 7.50 -1.18 -4.26
C LEU A 81 8.20 -2.25 -5.11
N ASP A 82 7.67 -2.63 -6.27
CA ASP A 82 8.16 -3.76 -7.08
C ASP A 82 8.38 -5.02 -6.22
N ILE A 83 7.29 -5.46 -5.57
CA ILE A 83 7.22 -6.68 -4.77
C ILE A 83 6.37 -7.71 -5.54
N PRO A 84 6.95 -8.84 -5.98
CA PRO A 84 6.23 -9.87 -6.73
C PRO A 84 5.13 -10.54 -5.90
N ASP A 85 4.18 -11.20 -6.58
CA ASP A 85 3.03 -11.88 -5.97
C ASP A 85 3.31 -13.36 -5.68
N ASN A 86 4.36 -13.63 -4.91
CA ASN A 86 4.82 -14.99 -4.59
C ASN A 86 5.11 -15.16 -3.10
N TYR A 87 4.36 -14.45 -2.26
CA TYR A 87 4.52 -14.45 -0.81
C TYR A 87 3.21 -14.77 -0.11
N GLU A 88 3.32 -15.51 0.99
CA GLU A 88 2.20 -15.75 1.90
C GLU A 88 2.00 -14.57 2.86
N TYR A 89 0.81 -14.49 3.47
CA TYR A 89 0.50 -13.48 4.47
C TYR A 89 1.47 -13.60 5.67
N MET A 90 2.06 -12.48 6.08
CA MET A 90 3.03 -12.39 7.18
C MET A 90 4.29 -13.25 7.00
N GLU A 91 4.61 -13.68 5.78
CA GLU A 91 5.85 -14.38 5.49
C GLU A 91 7.07 -13.51 5.88
N PRO A 92 8.06 -14.06 6.61
CA PRO A 92 9.21 -13.26 7.09
C PRO A 92 9.95 -12.51 5.98
N ALA A 93 10.14 -13.16 4.82
CA ALA A 93 10.81 -12.55 3.67
C ALA A 93 10.04 -11.33 3.11
N LEU A 94 8.70 -11.40 3.11
CA LEU A 94 7.85 -10.28 2.70
C LEU A 94 7.94 -9.13 3.71
N VAL A 95 7.89 -9.42 5.01
CA VAL A 95 8.01 -8.41 6.09
C VAL A 95 9.34 -7.67 5.99
N GLU A 96 10.45 -8.39 5.82
CA GLU A 96 11.77 -7.79 5.66
C GLU A 96 11.85 -6.91 4.41
N LEU A 97 11.32 -7.39 3.28
CA LEU A 97 11.32 -6.65 2.03
C LEU A 97 10.49 -5.36 2.11
N LEU A 98 9.33 -5.43 2.76
CA LEU A 98 8.47 -4.27 3.03
C LEU A 98 9.20 -3.22 3.87
N LYS A 99 9.79 -3.61 5.00
CA LYS A 99 10.57 -2.71 5.87
C LYS A 99 11.72 -2.06 5.10
N LYS A 100 12.49 -2.86 4.35
CA LYS A 100 13.64 -2.39 3.56
C LYS A 100 13.24 -1.34 2.51
N LYS A 101 12.07 -1.48 1.89
CA LYS A 101 11.62 -0.57 0.82
C LYS A 101 10.86 0.64 1.34
N VAL A 102 10.07 0.50 2.40
CA VAL A 102 9.18 1.55 2.90
C VAL A 102 9.89 2.49 3.87
N LEU A 103 10.65 1.97 4.84
CA LEU A 103 11.25 2.81 5.90
C LEU A 103 12.11 3.96 5.35
N PRO A 104 12.99 3.75 4.34
CA PRO A 104 13.78 4.84 3.78
C PRO A 104 12.95 5.96 3.14
N LEU A 105 11.70 5.66 2.73
CA LEU A 105 10.81 6.61 2.07
C LEU A 105 9.99 7.47 3.02
N LEU A 106 9.93 7.05 4.30
CA LEU A 106 9.21 7.78 5.34
C LEU A 106 10.08 8.87 5.99
N GLY A 107 11.40 8.84 5.78
CA GLY A 107 12.36 9.75 6.41
C GLY A 107 12.85 9.21 7.77
N THR A 108 13.78 9.93 8.40
CA THR A 108 14.35 9.52 9.70
C THR A 108 13.27 9.54 10.78
N PHE A 109 13.12 8.41 11.48
CA PHE A 109 12.49 8.31 12.78
C PHE A 109 13.60 8.13 13.82
#